data_AF-A0A2I2L2N9-F1
#
_entry.id   AF-A0A2I2L2N9-F1
#
_cell.length_a   1.000
_cell.length_b   1.000
_cell.length_c   1.000
_cell.angle_alpha   90.00
_cell.angle_beta   90.00
_cell.angle_gamma   90.00
#
_symmetry.space_group_name_H-M   'P 1'
#
loop_
_entity.id
_entity.type
_entity.pdbx_description
1 polymer ?
#
loop_
_entity_poly.entity_id
_entity_poly.type
_entity_poly.pdbx_seq_one_letter_code
_entity_poly.pdbx_strand_id
1 'polypeptide(L)'
;MKYRPGFPDHFDTIIEARTFCRGFFDWYNNEHKHSGIGYLAPAVVFFGQAEAVHAARGRVLDAAYAVHPERFVHRAPVPPPLPKPAGINTKPGEDTEPADEGVPERSEVVPTQRSQVG
;
A
#
# COMPACT_ATOMS: atom_id res chain seq x y z
N MET A 1 11.82 4.05 0.19
CA MET A 1 13.26 3.81 -0.08
C MET A 1 13.85 4.96 -0.87
N LYS A 2 13.33 5.26 -2.08
CA LYS A 2 13.81 6.30 -3.01
C LYS A 2 13.82 7.76 -2.50
N TYR A 3 13.35 8.05 -1.29
CA TYR A 3 13.25 9.41 -0.74
C TYR A 3 13.54 9.48 0.77
N ARG A 4 14.26 8.50 1.34
CA ARG A 4 14.61 8.53 2.77
C ARG A 4 15.97 9.23 2.96
N PRO A 5 16.04 10.35 3.70
CA PRO A 5 17.33 10.92 4.09
C PRO A 5 18.04 9.91 5.00
N GLY A 6 19.14 9.34 4.52
CA GLY A 6 19.91 8.32 5.21
C GLY A 6 19.92 6.94 4.56
N PHE A 7 19.22 6.73 3.43
CA PHE A 7 19.48 5.54 2.61
C PHE A 7 20.70 5.78 1.70
N PRO A 8 21.75 4.95 1.74
CA PRO A 8 22.96 5.17 0.93
C PRO A 8 22.71 4.99 -0.58
N ASP A 9 23.44 5.73 -1.41
CA ASP A 9 23.42 5.54 -2.87
C ASP A 9 23.98 4.16 -3.27
N HIS A 10 25.01 3.70 -2.55
CA HIS A 10 25.61 2.37 -2.65
C HIS A 10 26.21 1.93 -1.31
N PHE A 11 26.59 0.65 -1.21
CA PHE A 11 27.39 0.11 -0.12
C PHE A 11 28.71 -0.42 -0.70
N ASP A 12 29.83 -0.17 -0.03
CA ASP A 12 31.13 -0.63 -0.51
C ASP A 12 31.31 -2.13 -0.26
N THR A 13 30.64 -2.65 0.76
CA THR A 13 30.69 -4.08 1.09
C THR A 13 29.34 -4.68 1.44
N ILE A 14 29.23 -6.00 1.30
CA ILE A 14 28.06 -6.76 1.77
C ILE A 14 27.85 -6.67 3.29
N ILE A 15 28.93 -6.48 4.06
CA ILE A 15 28.86 -6.40 5.52
C ILE A 15 28.20 -5.09 5.95
N GLU A 16 28.57 -3.98 5.31
CA GLU A 16 27.93 -2.68 5.53
C GLU A 16 26.46 -2.72 5.12
N ALA A 17 26.17 -3.24 3.93
CA ALA A 17 24.80 -3.40 3.44
C ALA A 17 23.94 -4.16 4.45
N ARG A 18 24.42 -5.31 4.95
CA ARG A 18 23.71 -6.11 5.96
C ARG A 18 23.53 -5.37 7.28
N THR A 19 24.54 -4.63 7.72
CA THR A 19 24.50 -3.88 8.98
C THR A 19 23.47 -2.77 8.93
N PHE A 20 23.46 -2.00 7.85
CA PHE A 20 22.45 -0.99 7.61
C PHE A 20 21.05 -1.61 7.48
N CYS A 21 20.89 -2.64 6.64
CA CYS A 21 19.60 -3.26 6.35
C CYS A 21 18.92 -3.84 7.58
N ARG A 22 19.68 -4.38 8.56
CA ARG A 22 19.10 -4.90 9.81
C ARG A 22 18.29 -3.84 10.55
N GLY A 23 18.90 -2.68 10.83
CA GLY A 23 18.20 -1.59 11.50
C GLY A 23 17.15 -0.93 10.61
N PHE A 24 17.44 -0.80 9.31
CA PHE A 24 16.50 -0.21 8.36
C PHE A 24 15.19 -0.99 8.29
N PHE A 25 15.24 -2.32 8.12
CA PHE A 25 14.05 -3.14 7.94
C PHE A 25 13.25 -3.32 9.22
N ASP A 26 13.90 -3.34 10.38
CA ASP A 26 13.21 -3.34 11.66
C ASP A 26 12.32 -2.10 11.79
N TRP A 27 12.91 -0.91 11.63
CA TRP A 27 12.14 0.35 11.60
C TRP A 27 11.09 0.37 10.48
N TYR A 28 11.45 -0.09 9.27
CA TYR A 28 10.56 -0.03 8.09
C TYR A 28 9.29 -0.86 8.32
N ASN A 29 9.43 -2.03 8.94
CA ASN A 29 8.34 -2.97 9.17
C ASN A 29 7.51 -2.63 10.41
N ASN A 30 8.15 -2.10 11.46
CA ASN A 30 7.49 -1.94 12.76
C ASN A 30 7.04 -0.50 13.04
N GLU A 31 7.76 0.49 12.53
CA GLU A 31 7.56 1.89 12.92
C GLU A 31 7.07 2.76 11.76
N HIS A 32 7.69 2.63 10.59
CA HIS A 32 7.43 3.50 9.45
C HIS A 32 6.00 3.38 8.94
N LYS A 33 5.29 4.52 8.91
CA LYS A 33 3.90 4.60 8.45
C LYS A 33 3.86 4.87 6.94
N HIS A 34 3.41 3.88 6.18
CA HIS A 34 3.42 3.92 4.72
C HIS A 34 2.11 4.47 4.17
N SER A 35 2.18 5.53 3.37
CA SER A 35 1.00 6.14 2.75
C SER A 35 0.19 5.16 1.89
N GLY A 36 0.87 4.24 1.18
CA GLY A 36 0.23 3.23 0.32
C GLY A 36 -0.60 2.18 1.06
N ILE A 37 -0.47 2.08 2.38
CA ILE A 37 -1.26 1.18 3.23
C ILE A 37 -1.94 1.95 4.36
N GLY A 38 -2.41 3.17 4.07
CA GLY A 38 -3.21 3.97 5.01
C GLY A 38 -2.43 4.60 6.17
N TYR A 39 -1.11 4.78 6.01
CA TYR A 39 -0.18 5.14 7.09
C TYR A 39 -0.15 4.12 8.24
N LEU A 40 -0.28 2.84 7.90
CA LEU A 40 0.01 1.73 8.81
C LEU A 40 1.49 1.30 8.66
N ALA A 41 2.00 0.64 9.69
CA ALA A 41 3.27 -0.07 9.59
C ALA A 41 3.03 -1.44 8.91
N PRO A 42 3.96 -1.98 8.12
CA PRO A 42 3.77 -3.25 7.43
C PRO A 42 3.45 -4.40 8.38
N ALA A 43 4.08 -4.46 9.55
CA ALA A 43 3.79 -5.47 10.57
C ALA A 43 2.33 -5.44 11.04
N VAL A 44 1.73 -4.25 11.19
CA VAL A 44 0.32 -4.09 11.58
C VAL A 44 -0.61 -4.73 10.54
N VAL A 45 -0.29 -4.57 9.26
CA VAL A 45 -1.08 -5.19 8.19
C VAL A 45 -0.84 -6.69 8.13
N PHE A 46 0.43 -7.11 8.19
CA PHE A 46 0.83 -8.51 8.12
C PHE A 46 0.22 -9.37 9.23
N PHE A 47 0.16 -8.86 10.46
CA PHE A 47 -0.42 -9.57 11.60
C PHE A 47 -1.94 -9.36 11.75
N GLY A 48 -2.62 -8.79 10.74
CA GLY A 48 -4.08 -8.64 10.76
C GLY A 48 -4.60 -7.60 11.76
N GLN A 49 -3.75 -6.68 12.23
CA GLN A 49 -4.10 -5.67 13.23
C GLN A 49 -4.63 -4.36 12.62
N ALA A 50 -4.75 -4.31 11.29
CA ALA A 50 -5.06 -3.10 10.54
C ALA A 50 -6.38 -2.45 10.98
N GLU A 51 -7.45 -3.23 11.14
CA GLU A 51 -8.77 -2.73 11.55
C GLU A 51 -8.75 -2.12 12.95
N ALA A 52 -8.13 -2.82 13.91
CA ALA A 52 -8.05 -2.35 15.30
C ALA A 52 -7.30 -1.02 15.41
N VAL A 53 -6.16 -0.90 14.71
CA VAL A 53 -5.36 0.33 14.69
C VAL A 53 -6.08 1.45 13.94
N HIS A 54 -6.78 1.14 12.86
CA HIS A 54 -7.57 2.11 12.10
C HIS A 54 -8.72 2.68 12.93
N ALA A 55 -9.48 1.82 13.62
CA ALA A 55 -10.54 2.23 14.54
C ALA A 55 -10.00 3.09 15.69
N ALA A 56 -8.84 2.73 16.25
CA ALA A 56 -8.17 3.54 17.28
C ALA A 56 -7.79 4.93 16.75
N ARG A 57 -7.29 5.02 15.51
CA ARG A 57 -6.98 6.28 14.87
C ARG A 57 -8.21 7.14 14.63
N GLY A 58 -9.34 6.54 14.25
CA GLY A 58 -10.63 7.24 14.15
C GLY A 58 -10.98 7.96 15.44
N ARG A 59 -10.95 7.24 16.58
CA ARG A 59 -11.24 7.84 17.89
C ARG A 59 -10.33 9.02 18.25
N VAL A 60 -9.03 8.92 17.93
CA VAL A 60 -8.08 10.01 18.18
C VAL A 60 -8.41 11.23 17.31
N LEU A 61 -8.76 11.01 16.05
CA LEU A 61 -9.12 12.07 15.12
C LEU A 61 -10.45 12.76 15.52
N ASP A 62 -11.44 11.98 15.95
CA ASP A 62 -12.70 12.51 16.47
C ASP A 62 -12.48 13.38 17.71
N ALA A 63 -11.67 12.89 18.66
CA ALA A 63 -11.31 13.66 19.85
C ALA A 63 -10.56 14.95 19.50
N ALA A 64 -9.62 14.89 18.55
CA ALA A 64 -8.89 16.08 18.11
C ALA A 64 -9.82 17.11 17.44
N TYR A 65 -10.78 16.64 16.63
CA TYR A 65 -11.78 17.50 15.99
C TYR A 65 -12.72 18.15 17.01
N ALA A 66 -13.16 17.41 18.04
CA ALA A 66 -14.02 17.94 19.08
C ALA A 66 -13.36 19.08 19.88
N VAL A 67 -12.05 19.01 20.09
CA VAL A 67 -11.31 20.04 20.84
C VAL A 67 -10.96 21.24 19.95
N HIS A 68 -10.60 21.02 18.69
CA HIS A 68 -10.11 22.07 17.79
C HIS A 68 -10.71 21.96 16.37
N PRO A 69 -12.02 22.20 16.20
CA PRO A 69 -12.66 22.07 14.89
C PRO A 69 -12.07 23.04 13.85
N GLU A 70 -11.59 24.22 14.27
CA GLU A 70 -10.97 25.24 13.42
C GLU A 70 -9.70 24.77 12.70
N ARG A 71 -9.03 23.72 13.22
CA ARG A 71 -7.84 23.13 12.57
C ARG A 71 -8.20 22.23 11.38
N PHE A 72 -9.47 21.89 11.21
CA PHE A 72 -9.94 20.96 10.19
C PHE A 72 -10.87 21.70 9.22
N VAL A 73 -10.34 21.99 8.03
CA VAL A 73 -11.05 22.76 7.03
C VAL A 73 -12.25 21.95 6.50
N HIS A 74 -13.45 22.55 6.59
CA HIS A 74 -14.74 22.05 6.08
C HIS A 74 -15.37 20.83 6.75
N ARG A 75 -14.62 19.89 7.34
CA ARG A 75 -15.21 18.67 7.94
C ARG A 75 -14.30 17.98 8.95
N ALA A 76 -14.88 17.04 9.70
CA ALA A 76 -14.13 16.12 10.54
C ALA A 76 -13.12 15.29 9.71
N PRO A 77 -11.90 15.07 10.22
CA PRO A 77 -10.88 14.27 9.57
C PRO A 77 -11.26 12.79 9.56
N VAL A 78 -11.00 12.09 8.45
CA VAL A 78 -11.22 10.64 8.31
C VAL A 78 -9.89 9.94 8.06
N PRO A 79 -9.55 8.86 8.79
CA PRO A 79 -8.36 8.09 8.48
C PRO A 79 -8.41 7.55 7.03
N PRO A 80 -7.28 7.48 6.30
CA PRO A 80 -7.25 6.87 4.98
C PRO A 80 -7.78 5.42 4.98
N PRO A 81 -8.33 4.93 3.86
CA PRO A 81 -8.88 3.59 3.79
C PRO A 81 -7.80 2.53 4.05
N LEU A 82 -8.23 1.38 4.56
CA LEU A 82 -7.37 0.20 4.71
C LEU A 82 -6.91 -0.30 3.33
N PRO A 83 -5.70 -0.89 3.25
CA PRO A 83 -5.22 -1.45 2.00
C PRO A 83 -6.07 -2.63 1.55
N LYS A 84 -6.26 -2.75 0.24
CA LYS A 84 -6.83 -3.95 -0.37
C LYS A 84 -5.73 -5.02 -0.52
N PRO A 85 -6.09 -6.31 -0.49
CA PRO A 85 -5.16 -7.38 -0.86
C PRO A 85 -4.54 -7.11 -2.24
N ALA A 86 -3.24 -7.36 -2.35
CA ALA A 86 -2.49 -7.26 -3.60
C ALA A 86 -1.34 -8.26 -3.60
N GLY A 87 -1.12 -8.96 -4.70
CA GLY A 87 -0.07 -9.98 -4.80
C GLY A 87 0.23 -10.38 -6.24
N ILE A 88 1.45 -10.88 -6.48
CA ILE A 88 1.87 -11.44 -7.78
C ILE A 88 1.31 -12.87 -7.96
N ASN A 89 0.92 -13.54 -6.87
CA ASN A 89 0.40 -14.91 -6.83
C ASN A 89 -0.93 -15.02 -6.06
N THR A 90 -1.87 -14.09 -6.29
CA THR A 90 -3.23 -14.22 -5.74
C THR A 90 -4.01 -15.23 -6.59
N LYS A 91 -4.71 -16.18 -5.95
CA LYS A 91 -5.60 -17.08 -6.68
C LYS A 91 -6.78 -16.28 -7.24
N PRO A 92 -7.15 -16.44 -8.52
CA PRO A 92 -8.38 -15.84 -9.03
C PRO A 92 -9.57 -16.34 -8.21
N GLY A 93 -10.32 -15.43 -7.57
CA GLY A 93 -11.56 -15.72 -6.85
C GLY A 93 -11.56 -15.50 -5.33
N GLU A 94 -10.44 -15.10 -4.71
CA GLU A 94 -10.43 -14.73 -3.27
C GLU A 94 -10.94 -13.31 -3.00
N ASP A 95 -11.10 -12.46 -4.03
CA ASP A 95 -11.53 -11.05 -3.91
C ASP A 95 -12.72 -10.69 -4.84
N THR A 96 -13.73 -11.56 -4.99
CA THR A 96 -14.91 -11.24 -5.83
C THR A 96 -16.01 -10.55 -5.02
N GLU A 97 -16.00 -9.21 -5.03
CA GLU A 97 -17.25 -8.44 -4.94
C GLU A 97 -18.17 -8.88 -6.11
N PRO A 98 -19.51 -8.99 -5.91
CA PRO A 98 -20.40 -9.56 -6.91
C PRO A 98 -20.32 -8.74 -8.21
N ALA A 99 -20.10 -9.45 -9.32
CA ALA A 99 -20.00 -8.86 -10.64
C ALA A 99 -21.26 -8.05 -10.97
N ASP A 100 -21.08 -6.74 -11.18
CA ASP A 100 -22.09 -5.88 -11.80
C ASP A 100 -22.31 -6.37 -13.24
N GLU A 101 -23.55 -6.76 -13.53
CA GLU A 101 -23.95 -7.33 -14.81
C GLU A 101 -23.87 -6.27 -15.92
N GLY A 102 -23.01 -6.52 -16.90
CA GLY A 102 -23.21 -6.05 -18.26
C GLY A 102 -22.08 -5.19 -18.83
N VAL A 103 -21.39 -5.72 -19.84
CA VAL A 103 -21.18 -5.15 -21.19
C VAL A 103 -20.37 -6.20 -22.01
N PRO A 104 -20.74 -6.51 -23.26
CA PRO A 104 -20.28 -7.72 -23.96
C PRO A 104 -18.89 -7.59 -24.62
N GLU A 105 -18.29 -8.77 -24.87
CA GLU A 105 -17.00 -9.03 -25.51
C GLU A 105 -16.74 -8.22 -26.80
N ARG A 106 -15.51 -7.71 -26.94
CA ARG A 106 -14.99 -7.25 -28.23
C ARG A 106 -14.01 -8.26 -28.82
N SER A 107 -14.51 -8.93 -29.86
CA SER A 107 -13.86 -9.52 -31.04
C SER A 107 -12.33 -9.55 -31.10
N GLU A 108 -11.79 -10.77 -31.21
CA GLU A 108 -10.41 -11.10 -31.55
C GLU A 108 -9.99 -10.53 -32.92
N VAL A 109 -8.79 -9.94 -32.99
CA VAL A 109 -8.14 -9.57 -34.27
C VAL A 109 -6.95 -10.49 -34.47
N VAL A 110 -7.07 -11.40 -35.44
CA VAL A 110 -6.00 -12.30 -35.89
C VAL A 110 -4.94 -11.51 -36.66
N PRO A 111 -3.63 -11.64 -36.37
CA PRO A 111 -2.60 -10.98 -37.17
C PRO A 111 -2.24 -11.79 -38.42
N THR A 112 -2.33 -11.14 -39.58
CA THR A 112 -1.91 -11.65 -40.89
C THR A 112 -0.38 -11.75 -40.99
N GLN A 113 0.14 -12.93 -41.38
CA GLN A 113 1.56 -13.15 -41.69
C GLN A 113 1.97 -12.37 -42.95
N ARG A 114 3.09 -11.63 -42.86
CA ARG A 114 3.69 -10.92 -43.99
C ARG A 114 4.69 -11.84 -44.70
N SER A 115 4.36 -12.17 -45.95
CA SER A 115 5.19 -12.91 -46.90
C SER A 115 6.56 -12.24 -47.09
N GLN A 116 7.66 -12.99 -46.99
CA GLN A 116 8.97 -12.57 -47.45
C GLN A 116 9.25 -13.20 -48.81
N VAL A 117 9.49 -12.33 -49.79
CA VAL A 117 10.02 -12.66 -51.11
C VAL A 117 11.55 -12.71 -50.97
N GLY A 118 12.16 -13.79 -51.47
CA GLY A 118 13.60 -13.97 -51.63
C GLY A 118 13.86 -15.19 -52.50
#